data_AF-A0A2X2W449-F1
#
_entry.id   AF-A0A2X2W449-F1
#
_cell.length_a   1.000
_cell.length_b   1.000
_cell.length_c   1.000
_cell.angle_alpha   90.00
_cell.angle_beta   90.00
_cell.angle_gamma   90.00
#
_symmetry.space_group_name_H-M   'P 1'
#
loop_
_entity.id
_entity.type
_entity.pdbx_description
1 polymer ?
#
loop_
_entity_poly.entity_id
_entity_poly.type
_entity_poly.pdbx_seq_one_letter_code
_entity_poly.pdbx_strand_id
1 'polypeptide(L)'
;MSDNKPIYTSKVRKIIELLKFQTRDEAAEEMGYKNYKSLDMYMRRKNFRYDSESGQYVPKENRVDKLNRDPKSYAPTKVVSIITAFEEANADPMLIAKQEGFKDHKEMAEYMTNKGYEWNAYKNNYVKAIGKVEEKTADEVIEEAVATQIPPTDIDEYIPFIRFLYEKRDEIYQLLSGTKEDGTIPRYVVPGLVRTKAIYMSDMVAKLTAEFSKEKNVTQREVIEGALIEYLQKYGFKREVESLLKNQ
;
A
#
# COMPACT_ATOMS: atom_id res chain seq x y z
N MET A 1 -18.13 -13.34 4.80
CA MET A 1 -18.49 -11.90 4.81
C MET A 1 -18.97 -11.56 3.41
N SER A 2 -20.23 -11.16 3.26
CA SER A 2 -20.87 -10.97 1.96
C SER A 2 -20.30 -9.76 1.21
N ASP A 3 -19.87 -9.97 -0.03
CA ASP A 3 -19.48 -8.93 -0.98
C ASP A 3 -20.56 -7.82 -1.02
N ASN A 4 -20.21 -6.60 -0.59
CA ASN A 4 -21.13 -5.46 -0.52
C ASN A 4 -21.38 -4.82 -1.90
N LYS A 5 -21.38 -5.61 -2.97
CA LYS A 5 -21.57 -5.16 -4.34
C LYS A 5 -23.02 -4.66 -4.53
N PRO A 6 -23.24 -3.59 -5.33
CA PRO A 6 -24.58 -3.12 -5.65
C PRO A 6 -25.38 -4.19 -6.42
N ILE A 7 -26.61 -4.46 -5.97
CA ILE A 7 -27.45 -5.51 -6.55
C ILE A 7 -28.51 -4.88 -7.45
N TYR A 8 -28.29 -4.94 -8.76
CA TYR A 8 -29.20 -4.37 -9.78
C TYR A 8 -30.33 -5.33 -10.15
N THR A 9 -31.34 -5.45 -9.28
CA THR A 9 -32.58 -6.18 -9.62
C THR A 9 -33.44 -5.38 -10.61
N SER A 10 -34.38 -6.04 -11.30
CA SER A 10 -35.36 -5.37 -12.16
C SER A 10 -36.11 -4.24 -11.44
N LYS A 11 -36.48 -4.48 -10.16
CA LYS A 11 -37.12 -3.49 -9.31
C LYS A 11 -36.23 -2.28 -9.02
N VAL A 12 -34.93 -2.49 -8.76
CA VAL A 12 -33.95 -1.42 -8.54
C VAL A 12 -33.78 -0.55 -9.79
N ARG A 13 -33.68 -1.17 -10.97
CA ARG A 13 -33.56 -0.43 -12.24
C ARG A 13 -34.79 0.45 -12.50
N LYS A 14 -35.98 -0.10 -12.28
CA LYS A 14 -37.24 0.64 -12.42
C LYS A 14 -37.31 1.85 -11.47
N ILE A 15 -36.87 1.70 -10.21
CA ILE A 15 -36.82 2.80 -9.24
C ILE A 15 -35.87 3.92 -9.70
N ILE A 16 -34.68 3.55 -10.19
CA ILE A 16 -33.69 4.51 -10.71
C ILE A 16 -34.23 5.27 -11.93
N GLU A 17 -34.97 4.57 -12.80
CA GLU A 17 -35.59 5.16 -13.98
C GLU A 17 -36.72 6.14 -13.63
N LEU A 18 -37.59 5.78 -12.69
CA LEU A 18 -38.68 6.65 -12.21
C LEU A 18 -38.13 7.95 -11.60
N LEU A 19 -37.05 7.88 -10.83
CA LEU A 19 -36.40 9.05 -10.22
C LEU A 19 -35.79 10.04 -11.20
N LYS A 20 -35.69 9.71 -12.50
CA LYS A 20 -35.30 10.69 -13.52
C LYS A 20 -36.41 11.70 -13.81
N PHE A 21 -37.67 11.33 -13.56
CA PHE A 21 -38.84 12.09 -13.96
C PHE A 21 -39.79 12.42 -12.82
N GLN A 22 -39.65 11.75 -11.68
CA GLN A 22 -40.53 11.86 -10.52
C GLN A 22 -39.75 12.06 -9.23
N THR A 23 -40.44 12.59 -8.23
CA THR A 23 -39.92 12.70 -6.87
C THR A 23 -39.89 11.34 -6.18
N ARG A 24 -39.13 11.26 -5.10
CA ARG A 24 -38.95 10.02 -4.32
C ARG A 24 -40.25 9.53 -3.64
N ASP A 25 -41.18 10.44 -3.40
CA ASP A 25 -42.51 10.11 -2.86
C ASP A 25 -43.44 9.54 -3.94
N GLU A 26 -43.49 10.17 -5.12
CA GLU A 26 -44.25 9.68 -6.27
C GLU A 26 -43.74 8.30 -6.73
N ALA A 27 -42.41 8.14 -6.82
CA ALA A 27 -41.80 6.86 -7.14
C ALA A 27 -42.10 5.78 -6.08
N ALA A 28 -42.33 6.17 -4.82
CA ALA A 28 -42.72 5.23 -3.77
C ALA A 28 -44.17 4.77 -3.94
N GLU A 29 -45.08 5.68 -4.24
CA GLU A 29 -46.49 5.39 -4.50
C GLU A 29 -46.67 4.49 -5.73
N GLU A 30 -46.01 4.82 -6.86
CA GLU A 30 -46.08 4.03 -8.09
C GLU A 30 -45.53 2.61 -7.91
N MET A 31 -44.53 2.45 -7.05
CA MET A 31 -43.90 1.17 -6.74
C MET A 31 -44.61 0.40 -5.60
N GLY A 32 -45.73 0.93 -5.09
CA GLY A 32 -46.58 0.29 -4.07
C GLY A 32 -46.00 0.30 -2.65
N TYR A 33 -45.14 1.28 -2.34
CA TYR A 33 -44.58 1.46 -1.01
C TYR A 33 -45.39 2.47 -0.19
N LYS A 34 -45.47 2.24 1.12
CA LYS A 34 -46.21 3.12 2.06
C LYS A 34 -45.67 4.56 2.12
N ASN A 35 -44.38 4.75 1.85
CA ASN A 35 -43.69 6.04 1.84
C ASN A 35 -42.28 5.90 1.23
N TYR A 36 -41.65 7.02 0.91
CA TYR A 36 -40.25 7.05 0.47
C TYR A 36 -39.27 6.35 1.43
N LYS A 37 -39.56 6.33 2.75
CA LYS A 37 -38.70 5.67 3.74
C LYS A 37 -38.64 4.15 3.52
N SER A 38 -39.76 3.56 3.08
CA SER A 38 -39.86 2.14 2.77
C SER A 38 -39.12 1.80 1.47
N LEU A 39 -39.17 2.71 0.49
CA LEU A 39 -38.37 2.65 -0.75
C LEU A 39 -36.87 2.76 -0.44
N ASP A 40 -36.45 3.72 0.38
CA ASP A 40 -35.08 3.91 0.85
C ASP A 40 -34.55 2.67 1.56
N MET A 41 -35.36 2.05 2.43
CA MET A 41 -34.97 0.82 3.12
C MET A 41 -34.73 -0.33 2.14
N TYR A 42 -35.59 -0.47 1.12
CA TYR A 42 -35.40 -1.47 0.08
C TYR A 42 -34.09 -1.25 -0.69
N MET A 43 -33.82 -0.01 -1.12
CA MET A 43 -32.60 0.35 -1.85
C MET A 43 -31.34 0.17 -0.99
N ARG A 44 -31.39 0.49 0.31
CA ARG A 44 -30.30 0.23 1.26
C ARG A 44 -29.98 -1.25 1.42
N ARG A 45 -30.99 -2.12 1.44
CA ARG A 45 -30.82 -3.59 1.46
C ARG A 45 -30.19 -4.13 0.16
N LYS A 46 -30.14 -3.33 -0.90
CA LYS A 46 -29.51 -3.63 -2.19
C LYS A 46 -28.18 -2.89 -2.40
N ASN A 47 -27.63 -2.32 -1.33
CA ASN A 47 -26.38 -1.54 -1.33
C ASN A 47 -26.44 -0.27 -2.17
N PHE A 48 -27.57 0.45 -2.12
CA PHE A 48 -27.70 1.80 -2.66
C PHE A 48 -27.99 2.82 -1.54
N ARG A 49 -27.51 4.06 -1.73
CA ARG A 49 -27.81 5.22 -0.88
C ARG A 49 -28.46 6.30 -1.73
N TYR A 50 -29.40 7.02 -1.17
CA TYR A 50 -29.96 8.19 -1.82
C TYR A 50 -28.95 9.34 -1.72
N ASP A 51 -28.68 9.99 -2.82
CA ASP A 51 -27.87 11.18 -2.90
C ASP A 51 -28.78 12.40 -3.11
N SER A 52 -28.81 13.28 -2.12
CA SER A 52 -29.71 14.43 -2.11
C SER A 52 -29.33 15.52 -3.12
N GLU A 53 -28.06 15.58 -3.50
CA GLU A 53 -27.55 16.56 -4.47
C GLU A 53 -27.96 16.18 -5.91
N SER A 54 -27.80 14.90 -6.27
CA SER A 54 -28.19 14.40 -7.60
C SER A 54 -29.65 13.96 -7.70
N GLY A 55 -30.36 13.83 -6.58
CA GLY A 55 -31.74 13.34 -6.53
C GLY A 55 -31.89 11.86 -6.91
N GLN A 56 -30.80 11.07 -6.84
CA GLN A 56 -30.76 9.70 -7.35
C GLN A 56 -30.16 8.72 -6.33
N TYR A 57 -30.49 7.43 -6.48
CA TYR A 57 -29.80 6.37 -5.76
C TYR A 57 -28.46 6.04 -6.40
N VAL A 58 -27.39 6.23 -5.65
CA VAL A 58 -26.03 5.83 -6.03
C VAL A 58 -25.61 4.58 -5.26
N PRO A 59 -24.77 3.70 -5.83
CA PRO A 59 -24.19 2.60 -5.08
C PRO A 59 -23.58 3.07 -3.76
N LYS A 60 -23.84 2.32 -2.69
CA LYS A 60 -23.25 2.57 -1.38
C LYS A 60 -21.80 2.13 -1.44
N GLU A 61 -20.92 3.04 -1.82
CA GLU A 61 -19.47 2.82 -1.78
C GLU A 61 -19.05 2.48 -0.35
N ASN A 62 -18.35 1.36 -0.17
CA ASN A 62 -17.64 1.13 1.08
C ASN A 62 -16.46 2.10 1.17
N ARG A 63 -16.02 2.44 2.39
CA ARG A 63 -14.75 3.17 2.62
C ARG A 63 -13.58 2.56 1.84
N VAL A 64 -13.61 1.24 1.64
CA VAL A 64 -12.60 0.46 0.88
C VAL A 64 -12.66 0.76 -0.63
N ASP A 65 -13.84 0.99 -1.20
CA ASP A 65 -14.00 1.29 -2.63
C ASP A 65 -13.55 2.71 -2.99
N LYS A 66 -13.73 3.67 -2.07
CA LYS A 66 -13.16 5.03 -2.22
C LYS A 66 -11.63 5.02 -2.20
N LEU A 67 -11.04 4.16 -1.37
CA LEU A 67 -9.58 4.00 -1.24
C LEU A 67 -8.94 3.33 -2.45
N ASN A 68 -9.70 2.50 -3.18
CA ASN A 68 -9.21 1.83 -4.38
C ASN A 68 -9.23 2.71 -5.64
N ARG A 69 -9.87 3.89 -5.60
CA ARG A 69 -10.13 4.67 -6.82
C ARG A 69 -9.26 5.92 -6.98
N ASP A 70 -8.78 6.52 -5.89
CA ASP A 70 -7.98 7.74 -5.96
C ASP A 70 -6.56 7.52 -5.42
N PRO A 71 -5.53 7.44 -6.30
CA PRO A 71 -4.12 7.37 -5.92
C PRO A 71 -3.71 8.47 -4.94
N LYS A 72 -4.38 9.64 -4.98
CA LYS A 72 -4.06 10.81 -4.15
C LYS A 72 -4.42 10.63 -2.68
N SER A 73 -5.30 9.68 -2.34
CA SER A 73 -5.83 9.53 -0.97
C SER A 73 -4.85 8.88 0.02
N TYR A 74 -3.81 8.19 -0.47
CA TYR A 74 -2.86 7.44 0.34
C TYR A 74 -1.39 7.71 -0.01
N ALA A 75 -1.13 8.56 -1.01
CA ALA A 75 0.21 8.84 -1.49
C ALA A 75 0.93 9.90 -0.61
N PRO A 76 2.26 9.79 -0.42
CA PRO A 76 3.05 10.87 0.16
C PRO A 76 2.87 12.18 -0.60
N THR A 77 2.95 13.34 0.07
CA THR A 77 2.69 14.67 -0.50
C THR A 77 3.42 14.92 -1.83
N LYS A 78 4.69 14.51 -1.91
CA LYS A 78 5.50 14.62 -3.13
C LYS A 78 4.98 13.76 -4.29
N VAL A 79 4.50 12.55 -4.01
CA VAL A 79 3.89 11.67 -5.03
C VAL A 79 2.58 12.25 -5.54
N VAL A 80 1.76 12.81 -4.63
CA VAL A 80 0.53 13.52 -5.02
C VAL A 80 0.87 14.68 -5.95
N SER A 81 1.87 15.50 -5.61
CA SER A 81 2.32 16.64 -6.42
C SER A 81 2.71 16.24 -7.85
N ILE A 82 3.52 15.18 -7.97
CA ILE A 82 3.95 14.63 -9.27
C ILE A 82 2.73 14.15 -10.07
N ILE A 83 1.83 13.36 -9.47
CA ILE A 83 0.63 12.85 -10.14
C ILE A 83 -0.27 13.99 -10.61
N THR A 84 -0.46 15.03 -9.78
CA THR A 84 -1.26 16.20 -10.15
C THR A 84 -0.61 17.02 -11.26
N ALA A 85 0.72 17.14 -11.27
CA ALA A 85 1.42 17.88 -12.32
C ALA A 85 1.27 17.21 -13.69
N PHE A 86 1.19 15.88 -13.74
CA PHE A 86 0.92 15.12 -14.97
C PHE A 86 -0.56 15.11 -15.40
N GLU A 87 -1.49 15.68 -14.61
CA GLU A 87 -2.89 15.87 -15.05
C GLU A 87 -3.07 17.11 -15.95
N GLU A 88 -2.09 18.02 -15.96
CA GLU A 88 -2.10 19.21 -16.82
C GLU A 88 -1.86 18.81 -18.29
N ALA A 89 -2.52 19.52 -19.22
CA ALA A 89 -2.37 19.25 -20.64
C ALA A 89 -0.95 19.59 -21.13
N ASN A 90 -0.28 18.64 -21.80
CA ASN A 90 1.10 18.75 -22.28
C ASN A 90 2.16 18.96 -21.18
N ALA A 91 2.02 18.28 -20.05
CA ALA A 91 3.00 18.37 -18.98
C ALA A 91 4.37 17.78 -19.40
N ASP A 92 5.44 18.56 -19.25
CA ASP A 92 6.81 18.14 -19.56
C ASP A 92 7.44 17.40 -18.36
N PRO A 93 7.80 16.11 -18.49
CA PRO A 93 8.42 15.34 -17.41
C PRO A 93 9.67 16.00 -16.82
N MET A 94 10.45 16.73 -17.62
CA MET A 94 11.69 17.35 -17.16
C MET A 94 11.44 18.60 -16.31
N LEU A 95 10.37 19.36 -16.62
CA LEU A 95 9.95 20.51 -15.82
C LEU A 95 9.37 20.06 -14.47
N ILE A 96 8.55 19.01 -14.47
CA ILE A 96 7.99 18.43 -13.24
C ILE A 96 9.10 17.90 -12.33
N ALA A 97 10.07 17.18 -12.90
CA ALA A 97 11.23 16.68 -12.16
C ALA A 97 11.99 17.81 -11.44
N LYS A 98 12.27 18.90 -12.18
CA LYS A 98 13.00 20.05 -11.64
C LYS A 98 12.20 20.80 -10.58
N GLN A 99 10.89 20.93 -10.75
CA GLN A 99 10.00 21.58 -9.78
C GLN A 99 9.92 20.81 -8.46
N GLU A 100 9.98 19.47 -8.51
CA GLU A 100 9.95 18.59 -7.34
C GLU A 100 11.33 18.32 -6.72
N GLY A 101 12.38 18.91 -7.31
CA GLY A 101 13.76 18.88 -6.81
C GLY A 101 14.57 17.64 -7.23
N PHE A 102 14.17 16.95 -8.30
CA PHE A 102 14.96 15.89 -8.92
C PHE A 102 15.96 16.46 -9.93
N LYS A 103 17.07 15.74 -10.16
CA LYS A 103 18.08 16.11 -11.16
C LYS A 103 17.57 15.91 -12.58
N ASP A 104 16.80 14.84 -12.79
CA ASP A 104 16.29 14.46 -14.11
C ASP A 104 14.97 13.67 -13.96
N HIS A 105 14.21 13.56 -15.05
CA HIS A 105 12.96 12.79 -15.09
C HIS A 105 13.20 11.30 -14.77
N LYS A 106 14.42 10.79 -15.00
CA LYS A 106 14.82 9.41 -14.67
C LYS A 106 14.85 9.17 -13.16
N GLU A 107 15.45 10.09 -12.41
CA GLU A 107 15.49 10.03 -10.94
C GLU A 107 14.07 10.14 -10.35
N MET A 108 13.21 10.96 -10.96
CA MET A 108 11.80 11.03 -10.59
C MET A 108 11.06 9.71 -10.87
N ALA A 109 11.33 9.05 -12.00
CA ALA A 109 10.72 7.76 -12.34
C ALA A 109 11.18 6.64 -11.39
N GLU A 110 12.47 6.59 -11.05
CA GLU A 110 13.01 5.67 -10.04
C GLU A 110 12.38 5.92 -8.66
N TYR A 111 12.24 7.19 -8.27
CA TYR A 111 11.56 7.57 -7.04
C TYR A 111 10.10 7.09 -7.01
N MET A 112 9.34 7.31 -8.09
CA MET A 112 7.94 6.87 -8.19
C MET A 112 7.83 5.35 -8.15
N THR A 113 8.72 4.64 -8.85
CA THR A 113 8.80 3.17 -8.84
C THR A 113 9.09 2.64 -7.44
N ASN A 114 10.06 3.22 -6.72
CA ASN A 114 10.38 2.88 -5.33
C ASN A 114 9.23 3.17 -4.36
N LYS A 115 8.31 4.09 -4.71
CA LYS A 115 7.08 4.36 -3.96
C LYS A 115 5.90 3.47 -4.36
N GLY A 116 6.10 2.54 -5.28
CA GLY A 116 5.08 1.62 -5.78
C GLY A 116 4.13 2.25 -6.80
N TYR A 117 4.62 3.21 -7.59
CA TYR A 117 3.87 3.85 -8.66
C TYR A 117 4.57 3.63 -10.00
N GLU A 118 3.80 3.17 -10.99
CA GLU A 118 4.30 2.87 -12.33
C GLU A 118 3.68 3.79 -13.36
N TRP A 119 4.45 4.13 -14.39
CA TRP A 119 3.97 4.96 -15.49
C TRP A 119 2.96 4.20 -16.34
N ASN A 120 1.77 4.77 -16.53
CA ASN A 120 0.76 4.22 -17.43
C ASN A 120 0.68 5.07 -18.70
N ALA A 121 1.19 4.53 -19.81
CA ALA A 121 1.21 5.21 -21.10
C ALA A 121 -0.20 5.56 -21.64
N TYR A 122 -1.23 4.80 -21.27
CA TYR A 122 -2.61 5.10 -21.69
C TYR A 122 -3.22 6.27 -20.94
N LYS A 123 -2.76 6.51 -19.70
CA LYS A 123 -3.22 7.63 -18.86
C LYS A 123 -2.28 8.82 -18.87
N ASN A 124 -1.09 8.68 -19.47
CA ASN A 124 0.02 9.64 -19.38
C ASN A 124 0.28 10.09 -17.93
N ASN A 125 0.16 9.17 -16.98
CA ASN A 125 0.33 9.46 -15.56
C ASN A 125 0.70 8.18 -14.79
N TYR A 126 1.19 8.37 -13.56
CA TYR A 126 1.53 7.30 -12.65
C TYR A 126 0.30 6.68 -11.99
N VAL A 127 0.27 5.36 -11.95
CA VAL A 127 -0.75 4.57 -11.26
C VAL A 127 -0.09 3.73 -10.17
N LYS A 128 -0.78 3.54 -9.05
CA LYS A 128 -0.28 2.69 -7.97
C LYS A 128 -0.21 1.24 -8.45
N ALA A 129 0.96 0.63 -8.37
CA ALA A 129 1.13 -0.80 -8.61
C ALA A 129 0.39 -1.55 -7.49
N ILE A 130 -0.76 -2.15 -7.81
CA ILE A 130 -1.52 -3.01 -6.89
C ILE A 130 -1.15 -4.44 -7.25
N GLY A 131 -0.22 -5.01 -6.51
CA GLY A 131 0.35 -6.32 -6.78
C GLY A 131 1.74 -6.37 -6.17
N LYS A 132 2.25 -7.58 -5.93
CA LYS A 132 3.63 -7.79 -5.52
C LYS A 132 4.49 -7.08 -6.54
N VAL A 133 5.21 -6.02 -6.13
CA VAL A 133 6.33 -5.52 -6.91
C VAL A 133 7.25 -6.72 -7.00
N GLU A 134 7.26 -7.36 -8.16
CA GLU A 134 8.41 -8.15 -8.53
C GLU A 134 9.54 -7.12 -8.56
N GLU A 135 10.28 -7.03 -7.45
CA GLU A 135 11.65 -6.53 -7.52
C GLU A 135 12.24 -7.21 -8.75
N LYS A 136 12.84 -6.42 -9.66
CA LYS A 136 13.64 -6.95 -10.76
C LYS A 136 14.32 -8.20 -10.25
N THR A 137 13.95 -9.36 -10.79
CA THR A 137 14.52 -10.62 -10.34
C THR A 137 16.02 -10.45 -10.36
N ALA A 138 16.73 -10.96 -9.35
CA ALA A 138 18.17 -10.84 -9.26
C ALA A 138 18.86 -11.17 -10.60
N ASP A 139 18.24 -12.04 -11.40
CA ASP A 139 18.59 -12.37 -12.78
C ASP A 139 18.70 -11.17 -13.75
N GLU A 140 17.79 -10.18 -13.73
CA GLU A 140 17.88 -9.01 -14.64
C GLU A 140 18.99 -8.03 -14.23
N VAL A 141 19.29 -7.92 -12.93
CA VAL A 141 20.38 -7.08 -12.41
C VAL A 141 21.74 -7.74 -12.67
N ILE A 142 21.79 -9.08 -12.70
CA ILE A 142 22.97 -9.85 -13.08
C ILE A 142 23.26 -9.67 -14.58
N GLU A 143 22.26 -9.70 -15.46
CA GLU A 143 22.49 -9.54 -16.91
C GLU A 143 23.06 -8.16 -17.29
N GLU A 144 22.61 -7.07 -16.68
CA GLU A 144 23.19 -5.73 -16.91
C GLU A 144 24.62 -5.59 -16.33
N ALA A 145 24.91 -6.24 -15.18
CA ALA A 145 26.24 -6.20 -14.58
C ALA A 145 27.28 -7.07 -15.32
N VAL A 146 26.85 -8.22 -15.85
CA VAL A 146 27.70 -9.16 -16.59
C VAL A 146 28.08 -8.60 -17.97
N ALA A 147 27.22 -7.79 -18.61
CA ALA A 147 27.54 -7.17 -19.90
C ALA A 147 28.70 -6.14 -19.84
N THR A 148 29.05 -5.64 -18.64
CA THR A 148 30.05 -4.57 -18.47
C THR A 148 31.36 -5.07 -17.84
N GLN A 149 31.44 -6.32 -17.40
CA GLN A 149 32.63 -6.85 -16.73
C GLN A 149 33.17 -8.06 -17.49
N ILE A 150 34.37 -7.92 -18.03
CA ILE A 150 35.16 -9.07 -18.49
C ILE A 150 35.42 -9.90 -17.22
N PRO A 151 34.89 -11.12 -17.10
CA PRO A 151 35.12 -11.94 -15.93
C PRO A 151 36.63 -12.22 -15.85
N PRO A 152 37.30 -11.94 -14.72
CA PRO A 152 38.69 -12.31 -14.58
C PRO A 152 38.85 -13.81 -14.81
N THR A 153 39.76 -14.14 -15.71
CA THR A 153 40.01 -15.52 -16.18
C THR A 153 40.66 -16.40 -15.13
N ASP A 154 41.15 -15.80 -14.04
CA ASP A 154 41.87 -16.48 -12.97
C ASP A 154 41.06 -16.53 -11.68
N ILE A 155 40.99 -17.72 -11.09
CA ILE A 155 40.27 -17.99 -9.84
C ILE A 155 40.94 -17.25 -8.66
N ASP A 156 42.24 -16.99 -8.77
CA ASP A 156 43.03 -16.35 -7.73
C ASP A 156 42.58 -14.91 -7.44
N GLU A 157 42.00 -14.21 -8.43
CA GLU A 157 41.46 -12.85 -8.25
C GLU A 157 40.19 -12.83 -7.39
N TYR A 158 39.45 -13.95 -7.31
CA TYR A 158 38.27 -14.08 -6.47
C TYR A 158 38.59 -14.52 -5.04
N ILE A 159 39.81 -15.00 -4.76
CA ILE A 159 40.21 -15.50 -3.43
C ILE A 159 39.94 -14.48 -2.31
N PRO A 160 40.22 -13.18 -2.45
CA PRO A 160 39.91 -12.19 -1.42
C PRO A 160 38.39 -12.06 -1.17
N PHE A 161 37.59 -12.11 -2.23
CA PHE A 161 36.14 -12.01 -2.14
C PHE A 161 35.52 -13.29 -1.54
N ILE A 162 35.96 -14.46 -1.98
CA ILE A 162 35.53 -15.75 -1.45
C ILE A 162 35.90 -15.86 0.04
N ARG A 163 37.08 -15.37 0.43
CA ARG A 163 37.48 -15.30 1.84
C ARG A 163 36.57 -14.38 2.63
N PHE A 164 36.25 -13.19 2.11
CA PHE A 164 35.30 -12.27 2.73
C PHE A 164 33.92 -12.91 2.91
N LEU A 165 33.39 -13.58 1.88
CA LEU A 165 32.11 -14.30 1.97
C LEU A 165 32.19 -15.43 3.00
N TYR A 166 33.30 -16.17 3.06
CA TYR A 166 33.49 -17.25 4.01
C TYR A 166 33.60 -16.75 5.45
N GLU A 167 34.26 -15.60 5.68
CA GLU A 167 34.34 -14.93 6.98
C GLU A 167 32.97 -14.42 7.43
N LYS A 168 32.13 -13.98 6.48
CA LYS A 168 30.77 -13.48 6.72
C LYS A 168 29.68 -14.52 6.52
N ARG A 169 30.03 -15.80 6.39
CA ARG A 169 29.08 -16.85 6.00
C ARG A 169 27.89 -16.94 6.94
N ASP A 170 28.07 -16.77 8.25
CA ASP A 170 26.99 -16.90 9.23
C ASP A 170 26.00 -15.72 9.11
N GLU A 171 26.50 -14.50 8.88
CA GLU A 171 25.67 -13.32 8.60
C GLU A 171 24.93 -13.47 7.26
N ILE A 172 25.59 -14.03 6.25
CA ILE A 172 25.00 -14.30 4.92
C ILE A 172 23.93 -15.40 5.03
N TYR A 173 24.18 -16.48 5.76
CA TYR A 173 23.21 -17.53 6.02
C TYR A 173 22.00 -16.97 6.76
N GLN A 174 22.20 -16.14 7.77
CA GLN A 174 21.11 -15.47 8.51
C GLN A 174 20.32 -14.49 7.63
N LEU A 175 20.99 -13.79 6.72
CA LEU A 175 20.34 -12.91 5.75
C LEU A 175 19.49 -13.71 4.74
N LEU A 176 20.01 -14.84 4.25
CA LEU A 176 19.35 -15.69 3.26
C LEU A 176 18.24 -16.56 3.85
N SER A 177 18.39 -17.04 5.09
CA SER A 177 17.38 -17.86 5.78
C SER A 177 16.20 -17.03 6.29
N GLY A 178 16.35 -15.69 6.35
CA GLY A 178 15.32 -14.77 6.83
C GLY A 178 14.87 -15.02 8.27
N THR A 179 15.56 -15.90 9.00
CA THR A 179 15.21 -16.38 10.33
C THR A 179 16.45 -16.32 11.20
N LYS A 180 16.37 -15.57 12.30
CA LYS A 180 17.38 -15.62 13.35
C LYS A 180 17.25 -17.01 14.01
N GLU A 181 18.14 -17.95 13.66
CA GLU A 181 18.09 -19.34 14.12
C GLU A 181 18.18 -19.48 15.65
N ASP A 182 18.67 -18.46 16.35
CA ASP A 182 18.79 -18.44 17.81
C ASP A 182 17.44 -18.46 18.54
N GLY A 183 16.31 -18.27 17.83
CA GLY A 183 14.96 -18.26 18.41
C GLY A 183 14.72 -17.15 19.44
N THR A 184 15.71 -16.28 19.66
CA THR A 184 15.67 -15.18 20.61
C THR A 184 15.07 -13.96 19.93
N ILE A 185 13.87 -13.58 20.39
CA ILE A 185 13.20 -12.37 19.92
C ILE A 185 13.93 -11.17 20.50
N PRO A 186 14.49 -10.26 19.66
CA PRO A 186 15.14 -9.05 20.16
C PRO A 186 14.11 -8.18 20.89
N ARG A 187 14.37 -7.90 22.17
CA ARG A 187 13.54 -7.02 23.00
C ARG A 187 14.13 -5.62 22.98
N TYR A 188 13.39 -4.68 22.40
CA TYR A 188 13.77 -3.28 22.39
C TYR A 188 13.10 -2.56 23.56
N VAL A 189 13.91 -1.92 24.40
CA VAL A 189 13.41 -1.05 25.48
C VAL A 189 13.49 0.38 24.97
N VAL A 190 12.35 0.93 24.56
CA VAL A 190 12.26 2.33 24.10
C VAL A 190 11.90 3.23 25.27
N PRO A 191 12.69 4.29 25.56
CA PRO A 191 12.35 5.24 26.62
C PRO A 191 11.10 6.06 26.26
N GLY A 192 10.19 6.24 27.22
CA GLY A 192 9.04 7.13 27.07
C GLY A 192 7.73 6.62 27.69
N LEU A 193 6.69 7.44 27.60
CA LEU A 193 5.35 7.08 28.05
C LEU A 193 4.64 6.22 27.00
N VAL A 194 4.12 5.08 27.45
CA VAL A 194 3.33 4.17 26.62
C VAL A 194 1.98 4.80 26.31
N ARG A 195 1.62 4.89 25.03
CA ARG A 195 0.30 5.36 24.58
C ARG A 195 -0.32 4.38 23.60
N THR A 196 -1.61 4.11 23.76
CA THR A 196 -2.36 3.25 22.86
C THR A 196 -2.52 3.93 21.49
N LYS A 197 -2.23 3.20 20.42
CA LYS A 197 -2.50 3.60 19.04
C LYS A 197 -3.33 2.51 18.36
N ALA A 198 -4.37 2.91 17.64
CA ALA A 198 -5.17 2.00 16.82
C ALA A 198 -4.56 1.94 15.41
N ILE A 199 -4.18 0.74 14.97
CA ILE A 199 -3.62 0.48 13.63
C ILE A 199 -4.54 -0.51 12.93
N TYR A 200 -4.94 -0.20 11.69
CA TYR A 200 -5.67 -1.16 10.86
C TYR A 200 -4.72 -2.25 10.39
N MET A 201 -5.09 -3.51 10.59
CA MET A 201 -4.32 -4.67 10.12
C MET A 201 -5.26 -5.75 9.59
N SER A 202 -4.73 -6.61 8.71
CA SER A 202 -5.46 -7.79 8.24
C SER A 202 -5.79 -8.72 9.41
N ASP A 203 -7.00 -9.26 9.45
CA ASP A 203 -7.44 -10.22 10.46
C ASP A 203 -6.53 -11.46 10.52
N MET A 204 -6.02 -11.91 9.36
CA MET A 204 -5.10 -13.04 9.29
C MET A 204 -3.75 -12.71 9.95
N VAL A 205 -3.24 -11.50 9.74
CA VAL A 205 -1.98 -11.05 10.36
C VAL A 205 -2.18 -10.88 11.86
N ALA A 206 -3.32 -10.32 12.30
CA ALA A 206 -3.65 -10.20 13.71
C ALA A 206 -3.70 -11.57 14.42
N LYS A 207 -4.30 -12.57 13.77
CA LYS A 207 -4.32 -13.96 14.26
C LYS A 207 -2.93 -14.54 14.39
N LEU A 208 -2.10 -14.42 13.36
CA LEU A 208 -0.70 -14.88 13.40
C LEU A 208 0.10 -14.18 14.48
N THR A 209 -0.07 -12.86 14.66
CA THR A 209 0.59 -12.12 15.75
C THR A 209 0.13 -12.62 17.12
N ALA A 210 -1.16 -12.94 17.29
CA ALA A 210 -1.68 -13.48 18.54
C ALA A 210 -1.17 -14.90 18.82
N GLU A 211 -1.06 -15.75 17.81
CA GLU A 211 -0.51 -17.11 17.92
C GLU A 211 0.99 -17.06 18.26
N PHE A 212 1.76 -16.25 17.54
CA PHE A 212 3.18 -16.03 17.80
C PHE A 212 3.44 -15.51 19.22
N SER A 213 2.64 -14.53 19.66
CA SER A 213 2.69 -13.97 21.02
C SER A 213 2.49 -15.05 22.10
N LYS A 214 1.56 -15.98 21.89
CA LYS A 214 1.32 -17.11 22.80
C LYS A 214 2.46 -18.12 22.79
N GLU A 215 2.94 -18.51 21.60
CA GLU A 215 3.98 -19.51 21.45
C GLU A 215 5.31 -19.05 22.07
N LYS A 216 5.65 -17.78 21.88
CA LYS A 216 6.95 -17.22 22.30
C LYS A 216 6.91 -16.49 23.64
N ASN A 217 5.75 -16.48 24.32
CA ASN A 217 5.53 -15.79 25.59
C ASN A 217 6.02 -14.33 25.59
N VAL A 218 5.63 -13.59 24.55
CA VAL A 218 5.91 -12.15 24.37
C VAL A 218 4.61 -11.41 24.13
N THR A 219 4.54 -10.15 24.53
CA THR A 219 3.33 -9.36 24.31
C THR A 219 3.21 -8.93 22.84
N GLN A 220 1.98 -8.84 22.32
CA GLN A 220 1.76 -8.32 20.96
C GLN A 220 2.35 -6.91 20.77
N ARG A 221 2.39 -6.11 21.85
CA ARG A 221 3.04 -4.80 21.85
C ARG A 221 4.52 -4.94 21.51
N GLU A 222 5.26 -5.78 22.25
CA GLU A 222 6.70 -5.96 22.03
C GLU A 222 6.99 -6.47 20.61
N VAL A 223 6.14 -7.37 20.09
CA VAL A 223 6.25 -7.88 18.72
C VAL A 223 6.11 -6.75 17.70
N ILE A 224 5.07 -5.92 17.83
CA ILE A 224 4.82 -4.81 16.91
C ILE A 224 5.89 -3.72 17.04
N GLU A 225 6.31 -3.40 18.26
CA GLU A 225 7.32 -2.38 18.55
C GLU A 225 8.68 -2.80 17.97
N GLY A 226 9.10 -4.05 18.18
CA GLY A 226 10.32 -4.58 17.58
C GLY A 226 10.27 -4.63 16.06
N ALA A 227 9.15 -5.10 15.49
CA ALA A 227 8.98 -5.14 14.03
C ALA A 227 9.04 -3.75 13.40
N LEU A 228 8.45 -2.73 14.04
CA LEU A 228 8.52 -1.34 13.56
C LEU A 228 9.94 -0.77 13.66
N ILE A 229 10.67 -1.07 14.74
CA ILE A 229 12.06 -0.63 14.91
C ILE A 229 12.95 -1.23 13.83
N GLU A 230 12.88 -2.55 13.60
CA GLU A 230 13.64 -3.22 12.55
C GLU A 230 13.26 -2.71 11.16
N TYR A 231 11.95 -2.49 10.91
CA TYR A 231 11.46 -1.90 9.66
C TYR A 231 12.05 -0.50 9.43
N LEU A 232 12.03 0.38 10.44
CA LEU A 232 12.60 1.72 10.34
C LEU A 232 14.11 1.69 10.09
N GLN A 233 14.84 0.78 10.75
CA GLN A 233 16.27 0.60 10.50
C GLN A 233 16.56 0.17 9.06
N LYS A 234 15.76 -0.77 8.52
CA LYS A 234 15.94 -1.28 7.15
C LYS A 234 15.65 -0.22 6.08
N TYR A 235 14.68 0.65 6.31
CA TYR A 235 14.19 1.61 5.29
C TYR A 235 14.60 3.07 5.55
N GLY A 236 15.80 3.29 6.09
CA GLY A 236 16.47 4.60 6.06
C GLY A 236 16.41 5.44 7.34
N PHE A 237 15.81 4.94 8.42
CA PHE A 237 15.76 5.61 9.73
C PHE A 237 16.73 5.00 10.76
N LYS A 238 17.82 4.38 10.28
CA LYS A 238 18.77 3.66 11.14
C LYS A 238 19.44 4.58 12.17
N ARG A 239 19.84 5.79 11.79
CA ARG A 239 20.56 6.73 12.67
C ARG A 239 19.66 7.24 13.81
N GLU A 240 18.40 7.52 13.50
CA GLU A 240 17.39 8.01 14.42
C GLU A 240 17.02 6.93 15.43
N VAL A 241 16.81 5.70 14.95
CA VAL A 241 16.57 4.54 15.82
C VAL A 241 17.76 4.27 16.73
N GLU A 242 18.98 4.28 16.19
CA GLU A 242 20.18 4.10 17.01
C GLU A 242 20.33 5.22 18.06
N SER A 243 20.06 6.48 17.70
CA SER A 243 20.08 7.58 18.67
C SER A 243 19.03 7.42 19.76
N LEU A 244 17.84 6.91 19.42
CA LEU A 244 16.77 6.63 20.36
C LEU A 244 17.12 5.47 21.31
N LEU A 245 17.87 4.47 20.83
CA LEU A 245 18.32 3.33 21.62
C LEU A 245 19.60 3.61 22.44
N LYS A 246 20.43 4.58 22.03
CA LYS A 246 21.70 4.95 22.69
C LYS A 246 21.55 5.94 23.86
N ASN A 247 20.41 6.61 24.00
CA ASN A 247 20.15 7.54 25.12
C ASN A 247 19.83 6.80 26.43
N GLN A 248 20.80 6.02 26.93
CA GLN A 248 20.89 5.51 28.29
C GLN A 248 21.98 6.26 29.05
#